data_AF-D0LL30-F1
#
_entry.id   AF-D0LL30-F1
#
_cell.length_a   1.000
_cell.length_b   1.000
_cell.length_c   1.000
_cell.angle_alpha   90.00
_cell.angle_beta   90.00
_cell.angle_gamma   90.00
#
_symmetry.space_group_name_H-M   'P 1'
#
loop_
_entity.id
_entity.type
_entity.pdbx_description
1 polymer ?
#
loop_
_entity_poly.entity_id
_entity_poly.type
_entity_poly.pdbx_seq_one_letter_code
_entity_poly.pdbx_strand_id
1 'polypeptide(L)'
;MEREVLADGTLRLRADDAALTITRLRPGVLWLVAAGGDHSALTPTMLAELSAELRRFPDHLSLFIDTRRMDFVGQGARTAWTRWSEAQPREHVHTHMLVTSKLVHLIVAVAEHEAGRPIEILDDPDAFAAAVQAQAPEWRDVADVLLSAPAVAIARSQHRDAVALGDGHCAATVHRLAGDALRITLTGNDRGAITCALFDELAEAVGPERPQHIFIDLSGADMPRGAVSELWTAWFSAARPAVKSVAILASSPGVYLTAAIAQWRSHTGGLIRVFEDPARFDAAVARAGRSAPGSAPG
;
A
#
# COMPACT_ATOMS: atom_id res chain seq x y z
N MET A 1 -14.41 -11.70 12.95
CA MET A 1 -13.26 -11.45 12.05
C MET A 1 -12.28 -10.54 12.77
N GLU A 2 -11.06 -10.99 12.92
CA GLU A 2 -9.93 -10.23 13.47
C GLU A 2 -9.10 -9.67 12.31
N ARG A 3 -8.67 -8.41 12.45
CA ARG A 3 -7.79 -7.72 11.49
C ARG A 3 -6.60 -7.17 12.26
N GLU A 4 -5.40 -7.58 11.88
CA GLU A 4 -4.15 -7.24 12.53
C GLU A 4 -3.13 -6.76 11.50
N VAL A 5 -2.23 -5.86 11.89
CA VAL A 5 -1.11 -5.42 11.05
C VAL A 5 0.17 -5.93 11.70
N LEU A 6 1.10 -6.48 10.91
CA LEU A 6 2.41 -6.94 11.38
C LEU A 6 3.44 -5.79 11.30
N ALA A 7 4.61 -5.99 11.90
CA ALA A 7 5.64 -4.95 11.97
C ALA A 7 6.15 -4.47 10.60
N ASP A 8 6.07 -5.32 9.57
CA ASP A 8 6.46 -4.99 8.20
C ASP A 8 5.32 -4.36 7.37
N GLY A 9 4.14 -4.16 7.98
CA GLY A 9 2.95 -3.66 7.31
C GLY A 9 2.09 -4.75 6.66
N THR A 10 2.48 -6.02 6.75
CA THR A 10 1.63 -7.15 6.32
C THR A 10 0.31 -7.12 7.07
N LEU A 11 -0.80 -7.26 6.34
CA LEU A 11 -2.11 -7.41 6.95
C LEU A 11 -2.39 -8.87 7.23
N ARG A 12 -2.91 -9.20 8.41
CA ARG A 12 -3.43 -10.52 8.75
C ARG A 12 -4.92 -10.42 9.07
N LEU A 13 -5.70 -11.27 8.42
CA LEU A 13 -7.13 -11.44 8.65
C LEU A 13 -7.38 -12.85 9.19
N ARG A 14 -8.25 -12.98 10.20
CA ARG A 14 -8.70 -14.27 10.73
C ARG A 14 -10.21 -14.29 10.94
N ALA A 15 -10.86 -15.37 10.56
CA ALA A 15 -12.27 -15.60 10.84
C ALA A 15 -12.52 -17.11 10.89
N ASP A 16 -13.08 -17.58 12.00
CA ASP A 16 -13.34 -19.00 12.23
C ASP A 16 -12.07 -19.86 12.01
N ASP A 17 -12.09 -20.79 11.06
CA ASP A 17 -10.98 -21.65 10.67
C ASP A 17 -10.14 -21.07 9.51
N ALA A 18 -10.48 -19.89 8.98
CA ALA A 18 -9.78 -19.25 7.88
C ALA A 18 -8.77 -18.18 8.36
N ALA A 19 -7.63 -18.13 7.68
CA ALA A 19 -6.65 -17.07 7.82
C ALA A 19 -6.16 -16.59 6.45
N LEU A 20 -5.93 -15.28 6.34
CA LEU A 20 -5.32 -14.66 5.16
C LEU A 20 -4.25 -13.68 5.62
N THR A 21 -3.08 -13.72 4.98
CA THR A 21 -2.13 -12.61 5.04
C THR A 21 -2.07 -11.90 3.69
N ILE A 22 -1.88 -10.58 3.71
CA ILE A 22 -1.70 -9.74 2.53
C ILE A 22 -0.41 -8.96 2.74
N THR A 23 0.63 -9.38 2.03
CA THR A 23 1.97 -8.78 2.09
C THR A 23 2.18 -7.95 0.84
N ARG A 24 2.56 -6.69 0.99
CA ARG A 24 3.02 -5.89 -0.13
C ARG A 24 4.49 -6.16 -0.35
N LEU A 25 4.81 -6.88 -1.42
CA LEU A 25 6.19 -7.16 -1.78
C LEU A 25 6.81 -5.90 -2.38
N ARG A 26 6.07 -5.29 -3.32
CA ARG A 26 6.41 -4.05 -3.98
C ARG A 26 5.13 -3.25 -4.25
N PRO A 27 5.25 -1.96 -4.55
CA PRO A 27 4.14 -1.16 -5.06
C PRO A 27 3.38 -1.86 -6.19
N GLY A 28 2.08 -2.13 -6.00
CA GLY A 28 1.27 -2.84 -6.97
C GLY A 28 1.58 -4.34 -7.10
N VAL A 29 2.37 -4.93 -6.20
CA VAL A 29 2.66 -6.37 -6.17
C VAL A 29 2.35 -6.92 -4.78
N LEU A 30 1.28 -7.69 -4.68
CA LEU A 30 0.81 -8.28 -3.44
C LEU A 30 1.01 -9.79 -3.43
N TRP A 31 1.45 -10.31 -2.29
CA TRP A 31 1.48 -11.73 -1.99
C TRP A 31 0.48 -12.06 -0.90
N LEU A 32 -0.49 -12.90 -1.24
CA LEU A 32 -1.55 -13.35 -0.38
C LEU A 32 -1.28 -14.80 0.01
N VAL A 33 -1.29 -15.11 1.31
CA VAL A 33 -1.22 -16.49 1.79
C VAL A 33 -2.52 -16.81 2.50
N ALA A 34 -3.28 -17.75 1.94
CA ALA A 34 -4.58 -18.17 2.45
C ALA A 34 -4.49 -19.57 3.07
N ALA A 35 -5.14 -19.77 4.21
CA ALA A 35 -5.19 -21.04 4.93
C ALA A 35 -6.60 -21.31 5.50
N GLY A 36 -6.98 -22.60 5.59
CA GLY A 36 -8.26 -23.06 6.13
C GLY A 36 -9.43 -22.99 5.14
N GLY A 37 -10.66 -22.89 5.65
CA GLY A 37 -11.89 -22.79 4.85
C GLY A 37 -12.48 -21.37 4.81
N ASP A 38 -12.33 -20.63 3.71
CA ASP A 38 -12.96 -19.30 3.61
C ASP A 38 -14.44 -19.43 3.28
N HIS A 39 -15.28 -19.32 4.31
CA HIS A 39 -16.74 -19.23 4.19
C HIS A 39 -17.26 -17.83 3.80
N SER A 40 -16.43 -17.02 3.14
CA SER A 40 -16.67 -15.63 2.70
C SER A 40 -16.54 -14.58 3.80
N ALA A 41 -16.05 -14.95 4.98
CA ALA A 41 -15.88 -14.02 6.09
C ALA A 41 -14.68 -13.09 5.88
N LEU A 42 -13.63 -13.56 5.19
CA LEU A 42 -12.42 -12.78 4.91
C LEU A 42 -12.55 -11.92 3.65
N THR A 43 -13.36 -12.37 2.69
CA THR A 43 -13.41 -11.82 1.34
C THR A 43 -13.71 -10.32 1.29
N PRO A 44 -14.71 -9.75 2.01
CA PRO A 44 -15.01 -8.32 1.92
C PRO A 44 -13.83 -7.44 2.31
N THR A 45 -13.13 -7.80 3.39
CA THR A 45 -11.95 -7.07 3.86
C THR A 45 -10.76 -7.27 2.94
N MET A 46 -10.52 -8.49 2.43
CA MET A 46 -9.50 -8.72 1.42
C MET A 46 -9.72 -7.82 0.18
N LEU A 47 -10.92 -7.83 -0.40
CA LEU A 47 -11.23 -7.05 -1.60
C LEU A 47 -11.14 -5.54 -1.36
N ALA A 48 -11.45 -5.06 -0.15
CA ALA A 48 -11.25 -3.68 0.23
C ALA A 48 -9.76 -3.28 0.18
N GLU A 49 -8.86 -4.17 0.61
CA GLU A 49 -7.41 -3.96 0.58
C GLU A 49 -6.83 -4.02 -0.83
N LEU A 50 -7.30 -4.95 -1.67
CA LEU A 50 -6.92 -4.98 -3.09
C LEU A 50 -7.38 -3.71 -3.81
N SER A 51 -8.59 -3.24 -3.52
CA SER A 51 -9.12 -1.99 -4.06
C SER A 51 -8.33 -0.78 -3.56
N ALA A 52 -7.91 -0.79 -2.29
CA ALA A 52 -7.03 0.23 -1.75
C ALA A 52 -5.68 0.23 -2.47
N GLU A 53 -5.11 -0.94 -2.76
CA GLU A 53 -3.87 -1.04 -3.53
C GLU A 53 -4.00 -0.48 -4.94
N LEU A 54 -5.08 -0.80 -5.66
CA LEU A 54 -5.35 -0.19 -6.96
C LEU A 54 -5.55 1.33 -6.88
N ARG A 55 -6.16 1.86 -5.82
CA ARG A 55 -6.23 3.32 -5.64
C ARG A 55 -4.85 3.94 -5.42
N ARG A 56 -3.97 3.25 -4.69
CA ARG A 56 -2.57 3.70 -4.46
C ARG A 56 -1.73 3.59 -5.73
N PHE A 57 -1.97 2.54 -6.55
CA PHE A 57 -1.20 2.20 -7.76
C PHE A 57 -2.17 1.81 -8.90
N PRO A 58 -2.76 2.80 -9.60
CA PRO A 58 -3.88 2.58 -10.52
C PRO A 58 -3.51 1.86 -11.82
N ASP A 59 -2.24 1.92 -12.22
CA ASP A 59 -1.80 1.40 -13.52
C ASP A 59 -1.57 -0.12 -13.50
N HIS A 60 -1.30 -0.71 -12.33
CA HIS A 60 -0.92 -2.11 -12.23
C HIS A 60 -1.07 -2.71 -10.83
N LEU A 61 -1.65 -3.91 -10.77
CA LEU A 61 -1.74 -4.79 -9.62
C LEU A 61 -1.44 -6.24 -10.04
N SER A 62 -0.34 -6.80 -9.55
CA SER A 62 -0.04 -8.23 -9.62
C SER A 62 -0.33 -8.91 -8.28
N LEU A 63 -1.16 -9.93 -8.32
CA LEU A 63 -1.59 -10.71 -7.18
C LEU A 63 -0.97 -12.10 -7.26
N PHE A 64 -0.17 -12.45 -6.26
CA PHE A 64 0.36 -13.78 -6.07
C PHE A 64 -0.39 -14.43 -4.92
N ILE A 65 -1.22 -15.42 -5.18
CA ILE A 65 -2.09 -16.03 -4.18
C ILE A 65 -1.62 -17.46 -3.92
N ASP A 66 -1.06 -17.69 -2.74
CA ASP A 66 -0.70 -19.01 -2.24
C ASP A 66 -1.90 -19.64 -1.53
N THR A 67 -2.48 -20.65 -2.17
CA THR A 67 -3.63 -21.40 -1.64
C THR A 67 -3.25 -22.82 -1.18
N ARG A 68 -1.96 -23.12 -1.02
CA ARG A 68 -1.49 -24.47 -0.64
C ARG A 68 -2.10 -25.00 0.66
N ARG A 69 -2.57 -24.09 1.52
CA ARG A 69 -3.14 -24.37 2.85
C ARG A 69 -4.65 -24.16 2.90
N MET A 70 -5.27 -23.89 1.77
CA MET A 70 -6.72 -23.73 1.67
C MET A 70 -7.39 -25.09 1.53
N ASP A 71 -8.35 -25.35 2.40
CA ASP A 71 -9.18 -26.54 2.33
C ASP A 71 -10.35 -26.32 1.36
N PHE A 72 -10.93 -25.12 1.38
CA PHE A 72 -12.15 -24.80 0.65
C PHE A 72 -12.35 -23.29 0.45
N VAL A 73 -12.98 -22.90 -0.66
CA VAL A 73 -13.43 -21.52 -0.93
C VAL A 73 -14.94 -21.53 -1.13
N GLY A 74 -15.65 -20.80 -0.28
CA GLY A 74 -17.09 -20.66 -0.32
C GLY A 74 -17.60 -19.98 -1.59
N GLN A 75 -18.84 -20.30 -1.97
CA GLN A 75 -19.51 -19.67 -3.12
C GLN A 75 -19.63 -18.15 -2.97
N GLY A 76 -19.84 -17.64 -1.74
CA GLY A 76 -19.89 -16.21 -1.47
C GLY A 76 -18.55 -15.53 -1.77
N ALA A 77 -17.44 -16.12 -1.32
CA ALA A 77 -16.09 -15.67 -1.61
C ALA A 77 -15.82 -15.61 -3.12
N ARG A 78 -16.15 -16.70 -3.84
CA ARG A 78 -16.03 -16.76 -5.30
C ARG A 78 -16.85 -15.67 -5.98
N THR A 79 -18.13 -15.54 -5.62
CA THR A 79 -19.03 -14.54 -6.22
C THR A 79 -18.54 -13.12 -5.99
N ALA A 80 -18.06 -12.82 -4.78
CA ALA A 80 -17.52 -11.50 -4.47
C ALA A 80 -16.24 -11.19 -5.24
N TRP A 81 -15.33 -12.17 -5.35
CA TRP A 81 -14.12 -12.07 -6.17
C TRP A 81 -14.45 -11.79 -7.64
N THR A 82 -15.33 -12.59 -8.24
CA THR A 82 -15.76 -12.44 -9.63
C THR A 82 -16.28 -11.03 -9.89
N ARG A 83 -17.22 -10.55 -9.07
CA ARG A 83 -17.79 -9.20 -9.21
C ARG A 83 -16.73 -8.09 -9.05
N TRP A 84 -15.84 -8.23 -8.08
CA TRP A 84 -14.77 -7.25 -7.88
C TRP A 84 -13.83 -7.21 -9.08
N SER A 85 -13.46 -8.38 -9.61
CA SER A 85 -12.58 -8.54 -10.76
C SER A 85 -13.20 -7.96 -12.04
N GLU A 86 -14.49 -8.22 -12.29
CA GLU A 86 -15.26 -7.61 -13.38
C GLU A 86 -15.29 -6.08 -13.32
N ALA A 87 -15.29 -5.50 -12.12
CA ALA A 87 -15.34 -4.05 -11.92
C ALA A 87 -14.00 -3.34 -12.18
N GLN A 88 -12.88 -4.07 -12.26
CA GLN A 88 -11.58 -3.46 -12.55
C GLN A 88 -11.35 -3.32 -14.07
N PRO A 89 -10.39 -2.51 -14.54
CA PRO A 89 -9.87 -2.58 -15.92
C PRO A 89 -9.08 -3.87 -16.17
N ARG A 90 -9.13 -4.45 -17.38
CA ARG A 90 -8.58 -5.79 -17.66
C ARG A 90 -7.06 -5.83 -17.59
N GLU A 91 -6.46 -4.76 -18.07
CA GLU A 91 -5.04 -4.48 -18.15
C GLU A 91 -4.38 -4.18 -16.79
N HIS A 92 -5.16 -3.91 -15.75
CA HIS A 92 -4.61 -3.48 -14.45
C HIS A 92 -4.43 -4.60 -13.43
N VAL A 93 -5.08 -5.76 -13.59
CA VAL A 93 -5.03 -6.83 -12.58
C VAL A 93 -4.55 -8.13 -13.20
N HIS A 94 -3.38 -8.59 -12.74
CA HIS A 94 -2.80 -9.89 -13.06
C HIS A 94 -2.86 -10.79 -11.83
N THR A 95 -3.38 -12.00 -11.96
CA THR A 95 -3.49 -12.95 -10.83
C THR A 95 -2.74 -14.22 -11.16
N HIS A 96 -1.79 -14.57 -10.30
CA HIS A 96 -1.08 -15.84 -10.27
C HIS A 96 -1.53 -16.59 -9.02
N MET A 97 -1.97 -17.84 -9.16
CA MET A 97 -2.47 -18.62 -8.03
C MET A 97 -1.77 -19.96 -7.95
N LEU A 98 -1.09 -20.20 -6.83
CA LEU A 98 -0.52 -21.51 -6.52
C LEU A 98 -1.62 -22.40 -5.93
N VAL A 99 -2.01 -23.44 -6.66
CA VAL A 99 -3.04 -24.41 -6.26
C VAL A 99 -2.44 -25.81 -6.21
N THR A 100 -2.64 -26.52 -5.11
CA THR A 100 -2.19 -27.93 -4.96
C THR A 100 -3.36 -28.91 -4.87
N SER A 101 -4.56 -28.42 -4.57
CA SER A 101 -5.78 -29.21 -4.48
C SER A 101 -6.54 -29.19 -5.81
N LYS A 102 -6.98 -30.37 -6.28
CA LYS A 102 -7.84 -30.49 -7.46
C LYS A 102 -9.17 -29.75 -7.29
N LEU A 103 -9.70 -29.70 -6.07
CA LEU A 103 -10.95 -28.99 -5.76
C LEU A 103 -10.75 -27.48 -5.89
N VAL A 104 -9.68 -26.93 -5.29
CA VAL A 104 -9.35 -25.51 -5.41
C VAL A 104 -9.07 -25.16 -6.87
N HIS A 105 -8.32 -26.00 -7.59
CA HIS A 105 -8.07 -25.81 -9.02
C HIS A 105 -9.39 -25.65 -9.82
N LEU A 106 -10.35 -26.55 -9.62
CA LEU A 106 -11.67 -26.46 -10.29
C LEU A 106 -12.41 -25.16 -9.92
N ILE A 107 -12.39 -24.76 -8.65
CA ILE A 107 -13.05 -23.52 -8.18
C ILE A 107 -12.43 -22.29 -8.87
N VAL A 108 -11.10 -22.25 -8.97
CA VAL A 108 -10.35 -21.15 -9.59
C VAL A 108 -10.60 -21.10 -11.09
N ALA A 109 -10.58 -22.24 -11.78
CA ALA A 109 -10.90 -22.31 -13.21
C ALA A 109 -12.34 -21.83 -13.51
N VAL A 110 -13.30 -22.15 -12.62
CA VAL A 110 -14.67 -21.59 -12.73
C VAL A 110 -14.67 -20.09 -12.50
N ALA A 111 -13.96 -19.58 -11.50
CA ALA A 111 -13.86 -18.14 -11.24
C ALA A 111 -13.19 -17.38 -12.40
N GLU A 112 -12.15 -17.96 -13.00
CA GLU A 112 -11.48 -17.44 -14.21
C GLU A 112 -12.47 -17.32 -15.38
N HIS A 113 -13.23 -18.39 -15.63
CA HIS A 113 -14.25 -18.42 -16.67
C HIS A 113 -15.36 -17.40 -16.43
N GLU A 114 -15.89 -17.34 -15.19
CA GLU A 114 -16.95 -16.40 -14.80
C GLU A 114 -16.48 -14.94 -14.92
N ALA A 115 -15.27 -14.61 -14.44
CA ALA A 115 -14.74 -13.24 -14.48
C ALA A 115 -14.28 -12.80 -15.89
N GLY A 116 -14.14 -13.75 -16.83
CA GLY A 116 -13.62 -13.49 -18.18
C GLY A 116 -12.22 -12.86 -18.16
N ARG A 117 -11.40 -13.27 -17.20
CA ARG A 117 -10.05 -12.75 -16.95
C ARG A 117 -9.09 -13.89 -16.70
N PRO A 118 -7.91 -13.91 -17.35
CA PRO A 118 -6.95 -14.98 -17.15
C PRO A 118 -6.44 -14.97 -15.71
N ILE A 119 -6.48 -16.13 -15.08
CA ILE A 119 -5.78 -16.42 -13.82
C ILE A 119 -4.68 -17.39 -14.20
N GLU A 120 -3.42 -17.03 -13.96
CA GLU A 120 -2.32 -17.95 -14.15
C GLU A 120 -2.30 -18.96 -12.99
N ILE A 121 -2.88 -20.12 -13.25
CA ILE A 121 -2.92 -21.23 -12.29
C ILE A 121 -1.59 -21.98 -12.35
N LEU A 122 -0.86 -21.98 -11.24
CA LEU A 122 0.43 -22.64 -11.07
C LEU A 122 0.25 -23.79 -10.07
N ASP A 123 0.74 -24.97 -10.40
CA ASP A 123 0.73 -26.15 -9.51
C ASP A 123 2.13 -26.54 -9.01
N ASP A 124 3.16 -25.93 -9.58
CA ASP A 124 4.56 -26.04 -9.15
C ASP A 124 4.96 -24.85 -8.25
N PRO A 125 5.30 -25.10 -6.97
CA PRO A 125 5.79 -24.07 -6.06
C PRO A 125 7.04 -23.33 -6.57
N ASP A 126 7.94 -24.00 -7.31
CA ASP A 126 9.16 -23.38 -7.81
C ASP A 126 8.85 -22.42 -8.96
N ALA A 127 7.93 -22.78 -9.85
CA ALA A 127 7.42 -21.88 -10.89
C ALA A 127 6.71 -20.66 -10.27
N PHE A 128 5.89 -20.85 -9.23
CA PHE A 128 5.27 -19.74 -8.50
C PHE A 128 6.31 -18.84 -7.84
N ALA A 129 7.29 -19.41 -7.15
CA ALA A 129 8.39 -18.66 -6.54
C ALA A 129 9.17 -17.85 -7.59
N ALA A 130 9.46 -18.44 -8.76
CA ALA A 130 10.13 -17.75 -9.86
C ALA A 130 9.28 -16.58 -10.41
N ALA A 131 7.97 -16.77 -10.55
CA ALA A 131 7.05 -15.71 -10.98
C ALA A 131 7.00 -14.55 -9.96
N VAL A 132 6.96 -14.87 -8.66
CA VAL A 132 7.05 -13.86 -7.59
C VAL A 132 8.39 -13.13 -7.68
N GLN A 133 9.52 -13.84 -7.77
CA GLN A 133 10.86 -13.25 -7.84
C GLN A 133 11.08 -12.36 -9.07
N ALA A 134 10.46 -12.73 -10.21
CA ALA A 134 10.52 -11.91 -11.42
C ALA A 134 9.92 -10.52 -11.20
N GLN A 135 8.89 -10.42 -10.34
CA GLN A 135 8.26 -9.15 -9.98
C GLN A 135 8.83 -8.51 -8.71
N ALA A 136 9.31 -9.31 -7.75
CA ALA A 136 9.87 -8.90 -6.47
C ALA A 136 11.15 -9.69 -6.14
N PRO A 137 12.31 -9.30 -6.69
CA PRO A 137 13.57 -10.05 -6.53
C PRO A 137 14.05 -10.22 -5.09
N GLU A 138 13.67 -9.31 -4.21
CA GLU A 138 13.95 -9.33 -2.78
C GLU A 138 13.02 -10.24 -1.97
N TRP A 139 11.97 -10.79 -2.59
CA TRP A 139 11.04 -11.70 -1.94
C TRP A 139 11.75 -12.96 -1.42
N ARG A 140 11.26 -13.42 -0.27
CA ARG A 140 11.63 -14.69 0.35
C ARG A 140 10.34 -15.37 0.79
N ASP A 141 10.23 -16.68 0.55
CA ASP A 141 9.09 -17.44 1.08
C ASP A 141 9.19 -17.48 2.61
N VAL A 142 8.33 -16.71 3.26
CA VAL A 142 8.20 -16.62 4.71
C VAL A 142 6.75 -16.90 5.16
N ALA A 143 6.00 -17.67 4.37
CA ALA A 143 4.55 -17.89 4.57
C ALA A 143 4.22 -18.37 5.99
N ASP A 144 5.01 -19.30 6.53
CA ASP A 144 4.88 -19.81 7.90
C ASP A 144 5.11 -18.75 8.98
N VAL A 145 6.08 -17.86 8.73
CA VAL A 145 6.44 -16.80 9.68
C VAL A 145 5.32 -15.76 9.72
N LEU A 146 4.73 -15.39 8.58
CA LEU A 146 3.71 -14.35 8.53
C LEU A 146 2.40 -14.77 9.22
N LEU A 147 2.01 -16.03 9.08
CA LEU A 147 0.80 -16.53 9.76
C LEU A 147 0.94 -16.55 11.30
N SER A 148 2.17 -16.60 11.81
CA SER A 148 2.47 -16.75 13.25
C SER A 148 3.10 -15.50 13.90
N ALA A 149 3.56 -14.53 13.11
CA ALA A 149 4.24 -13.33 13.59
C ALA A 149 3.36 -12.48 14.55
N PRO A 150 3.97 -11.78 15.51
CA PRO A 150 3.22 -10.89 16.40
C PRO A 150 2.64 -9.70 15.63
N ALA A 151 1.38 -9.39 15.92
CA ALA A 151 0.76 -8.16 15.46
C ALA A 151 1.35 -6.94 16.16
N VAL A 152 1.31 -5.81 15.47
CA VAL A 152 1.64 -4.49 15.98
C VAL A 152 0.37 -3.66 15.99
N ALA A 153 0.07 -3.06 17.13
CA ALA A 153 -1.07 -2.16 17.26
C ALA A 153 -0.71 -0.79 16.65
N ILE A 154 -1.47 -0.36 15.65
CA ILE A 154 -1.39 1.01 15.13
C ILE A 154 -2.44 1.84 15.85
N ALA A 155 -1.99 2.71 16.75
CA ALA A 155 -2.84 3.71 17.36
C ALA A 155 -3.19 4.78 16.31
N ARG A 156 -4.48 5.07 16.16
CA ARG A 156 -5.00 6.15 15.31
C ARG A 156 -5.80 7.14 16.16
N SER A 157 -5.45 8.41 16.11
CA SER A 157 -6.25 9.48 16.70
C SER A 157 -6.60 10.54 15.67
N GLN A 158 -7.86 10.94 15.64
CA GLN A 158 -8.37 11.94 14.72
C GLN A 158 -8.70 13.24 15.45
N HIS A 159 -8.16 14.32 14.94
CA HIS A 159 -8.49 15.69 15.30
C HIS A 159 -9.18 16.35 14.10
N ARG A 160 -9.73 17.55 14.31
CA ARG A 160 -10.47 18.29 13.27
C ARG A 160 -9.69 18.40 11.95
N ASP A 161 -8.41 18.78 12.05
CA ASP A 161 -7.57 19.09 10.90
C ASP A 161 -6.34 18.17 10.81
N ALA A 162 -6.31 17.09 11.61
CA ALA A 162 -5.16 16.20 11.67
C ALA A 162 -5.52 14.75 11.98
N VAL A 163 -4.77 13.82 11.41
CA VAL A 163 -4.80 12.41 11.79
C VAL A 163 -3.40 12.02 12.26
N ALA A 164 -3.30 11.43 13.44
CA ALA A 164 -2.05 10.87 13.97
C ALA A 164 -2.11 9.35 13.98
N LEU A 165 -0.98 8.74 13.63
CA LEU A 165 -0.75 7.30 13.57
C LEU A 165 0.51 6.98 14.38
N GLY A 166 0.54 5.85 15.09
CA GLY A 166 1.75 5.40 15.77
C GLY A 166 1.74 3.93 16.17
N ASP A 167 2.91 3.31 16.17
CA ASP A 167 3.08 1.88 16.47
C ASP A 167 4.07 1.61 17.61
N GLY A 168 4.47 2.67 18.32
CA GLY A 168 5.47 2.65 19.40
C GLY A 168 6.92 2.78 18.91
N HIS A 169 7.20 2.58 17.63
CA HIS A 169 8.53 2.76 17.02
C HIS A 169 8.59 3.95 16.07
N CYS A 170 7.47 4.26 15.42
CA CYS A 170 7.29 5.38 14.53
C CYS A 170 5.97 6.08 14.84
N ALA A 171 5.94 7.39 14.61
CA ALA A 171 4.72 8.18 14.62
C ALA A 171 4.65 8.99 13.32
N ALA A 172 3.44 9.08 12.77
CA ALA A 172 3.13 9.96 11.66
C ALA A 172 1.96 10.88 12.01
N THR A 173 1.96 12.10 11.50
CA THR A 173 0.79 12.97 11.58
C THR A 173 0.54 13.64 10.25
N VAL A 174 -0.68 13.53 9.74
CA VAL A 174 -1.16 14.21 8.53
C VAL A 174 -2.01 15.40 8.95
N HIS A 175 -1.52 16.60 8.73
CA HIS A 175 -2.23 17.85 8.92
C HIS A 175 -2.76 18.36 7.59
N ARG A 176 -4.07 18.64 7.54
CA ARG A 176 -4.68 19.40 6.46
C ARG A 176 -4.44 20.87 6.74
N LEU A 177 -3.70 21.53 5.86
CA LEU A 177 -3.49 22.96 5.94
C LEU A 177 -4.60 23.67 5.16
N ALA A 178 -4.71 24.99 5.34
CA ALA A 178 -5.59 25.79 4.48
C ALA A 178 -5.16 25.67 3.01
N GLY A 179 -6.16 25.71 2.10
CA GLY A 179 -5.94 25.52 0.67
C GLY A 179 -5.74 24.05 0.27
N ASP A 180 -4.96 23.84 -0.79
CA ASP A 180 -4.60 22.50 -1.30
C ASP A 180 -3.23 22.08 -0.78
N ALA A 181 -3.05 22.04 0.54
CA ALA A 181 -1.77 21.69 1.16
C ALA A 181 -1.94 20.69 2.31
N LEU A 182 -1.03 19.71 2.35
CA LEU A 182 -0.90 18.72 3.41
C LEU A 182 0.49 18.84 4.04
N ARG A 183 0.57 18.81 5.37
CA ARG A 183 1.84 18.59 6.09
C ARG A 183 1.81 17.21 6.71
N ILE A 184 2.82 16.41 6.42
CA ILE A 184 3.07 15.12 7.00
C ILE A 184 4.32 15.27 7.88
N THR A 185 4.24 14.86 9.13
CA THR A 185 5.42 14.75 10.00
C THR A 185 5.63 13.29 10.32
N LEU A 186 6.85 12.77 10.11
CA LEU A 186 7.23 11.41 10.52
C LEU A 186 8.40 11.47 11.51
N THR A 187 8.29 10.70 12.58
CA THR A 187 9.35 10.54 13.58
C THR A 187 9.58 9.07 13.92
N GLY A 188 10.80 8.74 14.32
CA GLY A 188 11.22 7.38 14.67
C GLY A 188 11.55 6.50 13.47
N ASN A 189 11.44 5.18 13.65
CA ASN A 189 11.91 4.17 12.69
C ASN A 189 10.76 3.38 12.10
N ASP A 190 10.26 3.84 10.94
CA ASP A 190 9.22 3.12 10.23
C ASP A 190 9.74 1.83 9.61
N ARG A 191 9.05 0.73 9.90
CA ARG A 191 9.33 -0.60 9.37
C ARG A 191 8.42 -1.00 8.22
N GLY A 192 7.44 -0.17 7.89
CA GLY A 192 6.47 -0.36 6.79
C GLY A 192 5.04 -0.15 7.25
N ALA A 193 4.71 -0.51 8.49
CA ALA A 193 3.35 -0.43 9.02
C ALA A 193 2.78 1.00 9.03
N ILE A 194 3.58 2.00 9.45
CA ILE A 194 3.14 3.39 9.48
C ILE A 194 3.00 3.95 8.06
N THR A 195 3.96 3.70 7.16
CA THR A 195 3.86 4.10 5.75
C THR A 195 2.61 3.54 5.07
N CYS A 196 2.25 2.26 5.31
CA CYS A 196 1.04 1.68 4.75
C CYS A 196 -0.22 2.39 5.24
N ALA A 197 -0.36 2.57 6.55
CA ALA A 197 -1.50 3.29 7.13
C ALA A 197 -1.56 4.75 6.67
N LEU A 198 -0.40 5.39 6.52
CA LEU A 198 -0.29 6.76 6.02
C LEU A 198 -0.76 6.88 4.57
N PHE A 199 -0.45 5.92 3.70
CA PHE A 199 -0.92 5.93 2.31
C PHE A 199 -2.44 5.82 2.20
N ASP A 200 -3.11 5.17 3.15
CA ASP A 200 -4.57 5.15 3.22
C ASP A 200 -5.14 6.53 3.52
N GLU A 201 -4.56 7.23 4.50
CA GLU A 201 -4.95 8.61 4.81
C GLU A 201 -4.69 9.54 3.61
N LEU A 202 -3.60 9.32 2.87
CA LEU A 202 -3.28 10.12 1.68
C LEU A 202 -4.19 9.81 0.50
N ALA A 203 -4.58 8.56 0.29
CA ALA A 203 -5.51 8.19 -0.78
C ALA A 203 -6.90 8.85 -0.62
N GLU A 204 -7.32 9.10 0.63
CA GLU A 204 -8.54 9.89 0.90
C GLU A 204 -8.34 11.40 0.76
N ALA A 205 -7.11 11.89 0.99
CA ALA A 205 -6.80 13.31 1.01
C ALA A 205 -6.39 13.89 -0.35
N VAL A 206 -5.86 13.06 -1.24
CA VAL A 206 -5.19 13.45 -2.48
C VAL A 206 -5.94 12.83 -3.67
N GLY A 207 -6.30 13.66 -4.65
CA GLY A 207 -6.99 13.20 -5.85
C GLY A 207 -6.76 14.11 -7.06
N PRO A 208 -6.94 13.60 -8.28
CA PRO A 208 -6.64 14.34 -9.51
C PRO A 208 -7.53 15.58 -9.69
N GLU A 209 -8.73 15.58 -9.13
CA GLU A 209 -9.64 16.74 -9.15
C GLU A 209 -9.17 17.88 -8.25
N ARG A 210 -8.36 17.57 -7.23
CA ARG A 210 -7.82 18.56 -6.30
C ARG A 210 -6.35 18.27 -5.97
N PRO A 211 -5.43 18.52 -6.91
CA PRO A 211 -4.02 18.22 -6.69
C PRO A 211 -3.43 18.99 -5.50
N GLN A 212 -2.64 18.31 -4.66
CA GLN A 212 -2.17 18.85 -3.38
C GLN A 212 -0.68 19.25 -3.42
N HIS A 213 -0.29 20.27 -2.66
CA HIS A 213 1.08 20.50 -2.22
C HIS A 213 1.35 19.63 -0.98
N ILE A 214 2.36 18.78 -1.04
CA ILE A 214 2.69 17.87 0.07
C ILE A 214 4.00 18.32 0.72
N PHE A 215 3.97 18.55 2.03
CA PHE A 215 5.13 18.87 2.84
C PHE A 215 5.41 17.70 3.76
N ILE A 216 6.62 17.16 3.74
CA ILE A 216 7.01 16.01 4.55
C ILE A 216 8.17 16.41 5.44
N ASP A 217 7.93 16.41 6.74
CA ASP A 217 8.91 16.69 7.76
C ASP A 217 9.46 15.36 8.29
N LEU A 218 10.69 15.04 7.88
CA LEU A 218 11.44 13.86 8.32
C LEU A 218 12.55 14.24 9.32
N SER A 219 12.47 15.42 9.95
CA SER A 219 13.54 15.91 10.81
C SER A 219 13.79 15.06 12.05
N GLY A 220 12.76 14.32 12.50
CA GLY A 220 12.84 13.35 13.60
C GLY A 220 12.76 11.89 13.16
N ALA A 221 12.87 11.60 11.86
CA ALA A 221 12.85 10.24 11.34
C ALA A 221 14.26 9.62 11.34
N ASP A 222 14.33 8.33 11.64
CA ASP A 222 15.53 7.53 11.46
C ASP A 222 15.71 7.16 9.97
N MET A 223 16.85 6.55 9.63
CA MET A 223 17.11 6.06 8.28
C MET A 223 15.99 5.09 7.83
N PRO A 224 15.22 5.41 6.78
CA PRO A 224 14.16 4.53 6.31
C PRO A 224 14.77 3.23 5.76
N ARG A 225 14.07 2.11 5.98
CA ARG A 225 14.41 0.84 5.34
C ARG A 225 14.25 0.96 3.82
N GLY A 226 15.02 0.18 3.07
CA GLY A 226 14.96 0.18 1.60
C GLY A 226 13.53 0.00 1.07
N ALA A 227 12.78 -0.96 1.63
CA ALA A 227 11.38 -1.20 1.27
C ALA A 227 10.48 0.04 1.48
N VAL A 228 10.65 0.78 2.59
CA VAL A 228 9.88 2.01 2.85
C VAL A 228 10.22 3.08 1.80
N SER A 229 11.49 3.23 1.43
CA SER A 229 11.90 4.16 0.38
C SER A 229 11.28 3.82 -0.99
N GLU A 230 11.19 2.54 -1.31
CA GLU A 230 10.58 2.09 -2.57
C GLU A 230 9.08 2.34 -2.60
N LEU A 231 8.38 2.12 -1.47
CA LEU A 231 6.97 2.46 -1.29
C LEU A 231 6.71 3.94 -1.57
N TRP A 232 7.49 4.84 -0.97
CA TRP A 232 7.37 6.28 -1.23
C TRP A 232 7.68 6.65 -2.69
N THR A 233 8.73 6.07 -3.26
CA THR A 233 9.14 6.35 -4.64
C THR A 233 8.01 6.02 -5.62
N ALA A 234 7.41 4.84 -5.48
CA ALA A 234 6.32 4.43 -6.36
C ALA A 234 5.04 5.19 -6.07
N TRP A 235 4.74 5.49 -4.80
CA TRP A 235 3.57 6.29 -4.46
C TRP A 235 3.65 7.67 -5.12
N PHE A 236 4.81 8.35 -5.08
CA PHE A 236 4.96 9.63 -5.78
C PHE A 236 4.84 9.50 -7.30
N SER A 237 5.30 8.40 -7.88
CA SER A 237 5.14 8.13 -9.31
C SER A 237 3.66 7.99 -9.68
N ALA A 238 2.92 7.17 -8.93
CA ALA A 238 1.49 6.91 -9.15
C ALA A 238 0.61 8.13 -8.85
N ALA A 239 0.90 8.84 -7.75
CA ALA A 239 0.16 10.02 -7.32
C ALA A 239 0.53 11.28 -8.13
N ARG A 240 1.42 11.20 -9.12
CA ARG A 240 1.88 12.34 -9.92
C ARG A 240 0.73 13.22 -10.46
N PRO A 241 -0.39 12.69 -10.99
CA PRO A 241 -1.51 13.52 -11.46
C PRO A 241 -2.21 14.31 -10.34
N ALA A 242 -2.08 13.86 -9.10
CA ALA A 242 -2.74 14.40 -7.92
C ALA A 242 -1.81 15.24 -7.02
N VAL A 243 -0.56 15.47 -7.42
CA VAL A 243 0.44 16.20 -6.62
C VAL A 243 0.98 17.40 -7.39
N LYS A 244 0.80 18.61 -6.83
CA LYS A 244 1.34 19.87 -7.39
C LYS A 244 2.83 20.04 -7.12
N SER A 245 3.27 19.64 -5.93
CA SER A 245 4.68 19.66 -5.51
C SER A 245 4.86 18.85 -4.24
N VAL A 246 6.08 18.35 -4.01
CA VAL A 246 6.48 17.75 -2.75
C VAL A 246 7.69 18.51 -2.20
N ALA A 247 7.63 18.91 -0.94
CA ALA A 247 8.78 19.45 -0.21
C ALA A 247 9.10 18.50 0.94
N ILE A 248 10.36 18.09 1.06
CA ILE A 248 10.81 17.15 2.11
C ILE A 248 11.87 17.85 2.96
N LEU A 249 11.66 17.98 4.27
CA LEU A 249 12.69 18.38 5.21
C LEU A 249 13.42 17.13 5.71
N ALA A 250 14.71 17.03 5.42
CA ALA A 250 15.57 15.92 5.85
C ALA A 250 16.76 16.48 6.62
N SER A 251 16.83 16.20 7.92
CA SER A 251 17.86 16.74 8.83
C SER A 251 19.12 15.89 8.88
N SER A 252 19.03 14.58 8.58
CA SER A 252 20.17 13.67 8.60
C SER A 252 20.69 13.39 7.19
N PRO A 253 22.02 13.24 7.00
CA PRO A 253 22.60 12.93 5.68
C PRO A 253 22.03 11.68 5.03
N GLY A 254 21.70 10.68 5.85
CA GLY A 254 21.09 9.42 5.41
C GLY A 254 19.69 9.60 4.84
N VAL A 255 18.81 10.24 5.62
CA VAL A 255 17.44 10.55 5.19
C VAL A 255 17.44 11.44 3.96
N TYR A 256 18.36 12.42 3.89
CA TYR A 256 18.54 13.27 2.72
C TYR A 256 18.91 12.45 1.48
N LEU A 257 19.92 11.58 1.57
CA LEU A 257 20.35 10.74 0.45
C LEU A 257 19.20 9.87 -0.04
N THR A 258 18.45 9.24 0.87
CA THR A 258 17.30 8.41 0.48
C THR A 258 16.20 9.24 -0.18
N ALA A 259 15.87 10.43 0.34
CA ALA A 259 14.90 11.32 -0.27
C ALA A 259 15.34 11.79 -1.67
N ALA A 260 16.64 12.08 -1.86
CA ALA A 260 17.20 12.43 -3.16
C ALA A 260 17.15 11.27 -4.16
N ILE A 261 17.43 10.04 -3.72
CA ILE A 261 17.27 8.83 -4.56
C ILE A 261 15.80 8.65 -4.95
N ALA A 262 14.86 8.78 -4.01
CA ALA A 262 13.43 8.68 -4.28
C ALA A 262 12.96 9.78 -5.26
N GLN A 263 13.46 11.01 -5.10
CA GLN A 263 13.23 12.11 -6.06
C GLN A 263 13.66 11.71 -7.47
N TRP A 264 14.87 11.17 -7.62
CA TRP A 264 15.41 10.77 -8.91
C TRP A 264 14.62 9.60 -9.52
N ARG A 265 14.34 8.54 -8.74
CA ARG A 265 13.67 7.31 -9.22
C ARG A 265 12.18 7.45 -9.45
N SER A 266 11.52 8.41 -8.80
CA SER A 266 10.07 8.61 -8.94
C SER A 266 9.66 9.22 -10.29
N HIS A 267 10.61 9.66 -11.13
CA HIS A 267 10.34 10.30 -12.43
C HIS A 267 9.33 11.46 -12.35
N THR A 268 9.25 12.13 -11.19
CA THR A 268 8.24 13.16 -10.94
C THR A 268 8.47 14.45 -11.74
N GLY A 269 9.58 14.60 -12.45
CA GLY A 269 9.86 15.78 -13.28
C GLY A 269 10.22 17.04 -12.45
N GLY A 270 10.84 16.85 -11.28
CA GLY A 270 11.27 17.95 -10.42
C GLY A 270 10.22 18.45 -9.42
N LEU A 271 9.11 17.72 -9.24
CA LEU A 271 8.08 18.06 -8.25
C LEU A 271 8.58 17.96 -6.81
N ILE A 272 9.49 17.02 -6.54
CA ILE A 272 10.09 16.82 -5.22
C ILE A 272 11.26 17.79 -5.04
N ARG A 273 11.30 18.47 -3.89
CA ARG A 273 12.42 19.31 -3.44
C ARG A 273 12.80 18.90 -2.02
N VAL A 274 14.08 18.63 -1.81
CA VAL A 274 14.62 18.29 -0.48
C VAL A 274 15.25 19.52 0.14
N PHE A 275 14.89 19.80 1.39
CA PHE A 275 15.36 20.90 2.22
C PHE A 275 16.19 20.32 3.35
N GLU A 276 17.34 20.94 3.62
CA GLU A 276 18.15 20.69 4.83
C GLU A 276 17.86 21.75 5.90
N ASP A 277 17.45 22.96 5.49
CA ASP A 277 17.19 24.10 6.35
C ASP A 277 15.69 24.16 6.74
N PRO A 278 15.34 23.94 8.03
CA PRO A 278 13.97 24.01 8.51
C PRO A 278 13.30 25.36 8.25
N ALA A 279 14.03 26.47 8.33
CA ALA A 279 13.45 27.80 8.14
C ALA A 279 12.98 28.01 6.69
N ARG A 280 13.73 27.47 5.71
CA ARG A 280 13.33 27.49 4.30
C ARG A 280 12.13 26.57 4.04
N PHE A 281 12.09 25.42 4.69
CA PHE A 281 10.95 24.51 4.61
C PHE A 281 9.67 25.15 5.17
N ASP A 282 9.73 25.71 6.38
CA ASP A 282 8.59 26.38 7.01
C ASP A 282 8.11 27.59 6.21
N ALA A 283 9.02 28.35 5.60
CA ALA A 283 8.67 29.44 4.70
C ALA A 283 7.92 28.95 3.44
N ALA A 284 8.23 27.74 2.95
CA ALA A 284 7.52 27.11 1.84
C ALA A 284 6.13 26.63 2.28
N VAL A 285 6.02 25.98 3.45
CA VAL A 285 4.74 25.55 4.05
C VAL A 285 3.80 26.76 4.21
N ALA A 286 4.29 27.82 4.85
CA ALA A 286 3.49 29.02 5.12
C ALA A 286 3.02 29.72 3.83
N ARG A 287 3.81 29.64 2.75
CA ARG A 287 3.44 30.20 1.44
C ARG A 287 2.29 29.43 0.81
N ALA A 288 2.35 28.10 0.81
CA ALA A 288 1.29 27.26 0.27
C ALA A 288 -0.01 27.39 1.08
N GLY A 289 0.07 27.47 2.42
CA GLY A 289 -1.11 27.65 3.27
C GLY A 289 -1.82 29.01 3.11
N ARG A 290 -1.14 30.03 2.54
CA ARG A 290 -1.75 31.35 2.24
C ARG A 290 -2.36 31.42 0.85
N SER A 291 -2.03 30.50 -0.05
CA SER A 291 -2.66 30.39 -1.35
C SER A 291 -4.08 29.85 -1.13
N ALA A 292 -5.01 30.74 -0.79
CA ALA A 292 -6.43 30.44 -0.80
C ALA A 292 -6.79 29.85 -2.17
N PRO A 293 -7.78 28.94 -2.26
CA PRO A 293 -8.28 28.48 -3.54
C PRO A 293 -8.88 29.69 -4.27
N GLY A 294 -8.11 30.28 -5.19
CA GLY A 294 -8.56 31.33 -6.09
C GLY A 294 -9.68 30.75 -6.95
N SER A 295 -10.88 31.33 -6.94
CA SER A 295 -11.14 32.53 -7.73
C SER A 295 -10.70 32.28 -9.18
N ALA A 296 -11.50 31.51 -9.92
CA ALA A 296 -11.40 31.49 -11.37
C ALA A 296 -11.58 32.93 -11.89
N PRO A 297 -10.76 33.39 -12.85
CA PRO A 297 -11.09 34.60 -13.57
C PRO A 297 -12.37 34.33 -14.36
N GLY A 298 -13.43 35.08 -14.04
CA GLY A 298 -14.64 35.15 -14.86
C GLY A 298 -14.43 36.00 -16.10
#